data_AF-A0A651GWM4-F1
#
_entry.id   AF-A0A651GWM4-F1
#
_cell.length_a   1.000
_cell.length_b   1.000
_cell.length_c   1.000
_cell.angle_alpha   90.00
_cell.angle_beta   90.00
_cell.angle_gamma   90.00
#
_symmetry.space_group_name_H-M   'P 1'
#
loop_
_entity.id
_entity.type
_entity.pdbx_description
1 polymer ?
#
loop_
_entity_poly.entity_id
_entity_poly.type
_entity_poly.pdbx_seq_one_letter_code
_entity_poly.pdbx_strand_id
1 'polypeptide(L)'
;MKRVVETYHLGKTKFTLSGKTQSFGEIREIRIFSMKLEIDHDTFKNKCASKGLLMSGLFNKNCFKPEAFLLLGEEVTDDIIGDSGFGEKGMALELIEEKLSTDFVDPKRIAEIQVIQCEKFDLSRLLVLCDEINVAYRSECVLSVGMLLRAIMDYVPPIFGFASFNELAHNYKDGGRSHGKLFKNLQNSFRNTADGYLHTQARKKDSIPLMKQVDYQSELDILLSEVVRILK
;
A
#
# COMPACT_ATOMS: atom_id res chain seq x y z
N MET A 1 -19.62 -27.97 2.82
CA MET A 1 -18.56 -27.09 3.34
C MET A 1 -17.74 -26.46 2.22
N LYS A 2 -17.07 -27.24 1.34
CA LYS A 2 -16.25 -26.72 0.21
C LYS A 2 -16.86 -25.54 -0.56
N ARG A 3 -18.11 -25.68 -1.04
CA ARG A 3 -18.79 -24.63 -1.82
C ARG A 3 -19.07 -23.33 -1.05
N VAL A 4 -19.23 -23.40 0.27
CA VAL A 4 -19.41 -22.22 1.13
C VAL A 4 -18.09 -21.47 1.28
N VAL A 5 -17.02 -22.22 1.53
CA VAL A 5 -15.65 -21.71 1.66
C VAL A 5 -15.18 -21.09 0.34
N GLU A 6 -15.39 -21.78 -0.79
CA GLU A 6 -15.12 -21.25 -2.15
C GLU A 6 -15.88 -19.95 -2.43
N THR A 7 -17.16 -19.88 -2.06
CA THR A 7 -17.98 -18.68 -2.26
C THR A 7 -17.46 -17.51 -1.44
N TYR A 8 -17.04 -17.79 -0.19
CA TYR A 8 -16.41 -16.81 0.69
C TYR A 8 -15.11 -16.28 0.10
N HIS A 9 -14.16 -17.16 -0.29
CA HIS A 9 -12.89 -16.73 -0.90
C HIS A 9 -13.09 -15.91 -2.19
N LEU A 10 -14.16 -16.18 -2.95
CA LEU A 10 -14.51 -15.45 -4.17
C LEU A 10 -15.23 -14.10 -3.91
N GLY A 11 -15.44 -13.71 -2.66
CA GLY A 11 -16.15 -12.47 -2.30
C GLY A 11 -17.61 -12.44 -2.75
N LYS A 12 -18.22 -13.61 -2.97
CA LYS A 12 -19.60 -13.72 -3.41
C LYS A 12 -20.52 -13.81 -2.20
N THR A 13 -21.63 -13.08 -2.25
CA THR A 13 -22.65 -13.10 -1.19
C THR A 13 -23.75 -14.14 -1.45
N LYS A 14 -23.70 -14.87 -2.57
CA LYS A 14 -24.74 -15.84 -2.95
C LYS A 14 -24.11 -17.13 -3.49
N PHE A 15 -24.70 -18.26 -3.09
CA PHE A 15 -24.33 -19.58 -3.59
C PHE A 15 -25.53 -20.53 -3.60
N THR A 16 -25.45 -21.58 -4.41
CA THR A 16 -26.49 -22.61 -4.48
C THR A 16 -25.97 -23.90 -3.87
N LEU A 17 -26.69 -24.43 -2.88
CA LEU A 17 -26.40 -25.72 -2.25
C LEU A 17 -27.64 -26.60 -2.34
N SER A 18 -27.51 -27.81 -2.90
CA SER A 18 -28.60 -28.79 -3.03
C SER A 18 -29.88 -28.21 -3.67
N GLY A 19 -29.72 -27.40 -4.72
CA GLY A 19 -30.82 -26.79 -5.46
C GLY A 19 -31.48 -25.57 -4.79
N LYS A 20 -31.03 -25.15 -3.60
CA LYS A 20 -31.50 -23.94 -2.93
C LYS A 20 -30.43 -22.86 -2.96
N THR A 21 -30.79 -21.68 -3.46
CA THR A 21 -29.92 -20.49 -3.41
C THR A 21 -29.97 -19.88 -2.02
N GLN A 22 -28.79 -19.76 -1.42
CA GLN A 22 -28.59 -19.09 -0.14
C GLN A 22 -27.81 -17.79 -0.38
N SER A 23 -28.17 -16.75 0.38
CA SER A 23 -27.49 -15.47 0.35
C SER A 23 -27.02 -15.10 1.74
N PHE A 24 -25.75 -14.79 1.86
CA PHE A 24 -25.22 -14.02 2.96
C PHE A 24 -25.58 -12.55 2.72
N GLY A 25 -26.02 -11.82 3.74
CA GLY A 25 -26.21 -10.38 3.66
C GLY A 25 -24.85 -9.66 3.64
N GLU A 26 -24.76 -8.53 4.34
CA GLU A 26 -23.46 -7.93 4.70
C GLU A 26 -22.77 -8.86 5.71
N ILE A 27 -21.65 -9.45 5.30
CA ILE A 27 -20.85 -10.34 6.15
C ILE A 27 -19.82 -9.50 6.89
N ARG A 28 -19.92 -9.45 8.22
CA ARG A 28 -18.92 -8.80 9.09
C ARG A 28 -17.92 -9.77 9.71
N GLU A 29 -18.36 -11.00 9.94
CA GLU A 29 -17.58 -12.04 10.60
C GLU A 29 -18.13 -13.41 10.19
N ILE A 30 -17.24 -14.38 9.93
CA ILE A 30 -17.58 -15.80 9.75
C ILE A 30 -16.75 -16.63 10.73
N ARG A 31 -17.42 -17.52 11.45
CA ARG A 31 -16.78 -18.52 12.32
C ARG A 31 -17.27 -19.92 11.95
N ILE A 32 -16.35 -20.88 11.88
CA ILE A 32 -16.65 -22.27 11.56
C ILE A 32 -16.30 -23.15 12.75
N PHE A 33 -17.24 -23.99 13.15
CA PHE A 33 -17.07 -24.94 14.24
C PHE A 33 -17.16 -26.37 13.72
N SER A 34 -16.29 -27.22 14.26
CA SER A 34 -16.39 -28.67 14.12
C SER A 34 -17.52 -29.18 15.01
N MET A 35 -18.27 -30.16 14.52
CA MET A 35 -19.31 -30.82 15.30
C MET A 35 -18.76 -32.15 15.79
N LYS A 36 -18.35 -32.19 17.06
CA LYS A 36 -17.81 -33.39 17.72
C LYS A 36 -18.87 -34.10 18.58
N LEU A 37 -19.91 -33.37 18.97
CA LEU A 37 -20.99 -33.86 19.81
C LEU A 37 -22.34 -33.66 19.13
N GLU A 38 -23.07 -34.75 18.93
CA GLU A 38 -24.46 -34.71 18.49
C GLU A 38 -25.37 -34.47 19.70
N ILE A 39 -26.09 -33.34 19.68
CA ILE A 39 -27.11 -32.99 20.66
C ILE A 39 -28.36 -32.59 19.88
N ASP A 40 -29.53 -32.96 20.36
CA ASP A 40 -30.78 -32.47 19.80
C ASP A 40 -30.94 -30.96 20.02
N HIS A 41 -31.74 -30.34 19.15
CA HIS A 41 -31.92 -28.90 19.13
C HIS A 41 -32.47 -28.34 20.45
N ASP A 42 -33.39 -29.04 21.10
CA ASP A 42 -34.09 -28.53 22.27
C ASP A 42 -33.23 -28.61 23.53
N THR A 43 -32.49 -29.70 23.70
CA THR A 43 -31.47 -29.84 24.74
C THR A 43 -30.36 -28.81 24.56
N PHE A 44 -29.90 -28.59 23.32
CA PHE A 44 -28.88 -27.56 23.03
C PHE A 44 -29.39 -26.16 23.39
N LYS A 45 -30.63 -25.83 22.98
CA LYS A 45 -31.25 -24.54 23.26
C LYS A 45 -31.40 -24.27 24.76
N ASN A 46 -31.85 -25.27 25.53
CA ASN A 46 -31.97 -25.16 26.98
C ASN A 46 -30.63 -24.95 27.67
N LYS A 47 -29.59 -25.65 27.22
CA LYS A 47 -28.22 -25.51 27.73
C LYS A 47 -27.61 -24.15 27.39
N CYS A 48 -27.95 -23.58 26.23
CA CYS A 48 -27.54 -22.22 25.86
C CYS A 48 -28.30 -21.16 26.68
N ALA A 49 -29.58 -21.38 26.95
CA ALA A 49 -30.39 -20.48 27.77
C ALA A 49 -29.85 -20.37 29.20
N SER A 50 -29.52 -21.50 29.83
CA SER A 50 -29.00 -21.53 31.21
C SER A 50 -27.62 -20.87 31.35
N LYS A 51 -26.84 -20.81 30.25
CA LYS A 51 -25.52 -20.17 30.19
C LYS A 51 -25.54 -18.73 29.66
N GLY A 52 -26.71 -18.15 29.37
CA GLY A 52 -26.81 -16.79 28.82
C GLY A 52 -26.22 -16.65 27.40
N LEU A 53 -26.21 -17.75 26.63
CA LEU A 53 -25.67 -17.84 25.27
C LEU A 53 -26.74 -17.63 24.18
N LEU A 54 -27.91 -17.11 24.58
CA LEU A 54 -28.96 -16.67 23.67
C LEU A 54 -28.95 -15.14 23.57
N MET A 55 -29.19 -14.63 22.36
CA MET A 55 -29.39 -13.21 22.08
C MET A 55 -30.77 -13.01 21.48
N SER A 56 -31.44 -11.91 21.82
CA SER A 56 -32.64 -11.49 21.12
C SER A 56 -32.23 -10.77 19.84
N GLY A 57 -32.58 -11.34 18.68
CA GLY A 57 -32.37 -10.71 17.39
C GLY A 57 -33.55 -9.83 16.96
N LEU A 58 -33.40 -9.15 15.82
CA LEU A 58 -34.51 -8.45 15.18
C LEU A 58 -35.69 -9.40 14.91
N PHE A 59 -36.91 -8.89 15.05
CA PHE A 59 -38.17 -9.62 14.88
C PHE A 59 -38.40 -10.77 15.87
N ASN A 60 -37.93 -10.63 17.12
CA ASN A 60 -38.21 -11.56 18.21
C ASN A 60 -37.71 -13.00 17.96
N LYS A 61 -36.72 -13.15 17.08
CA LYS A 61 -36.04 -14.42 16.84
C LYS A 61 -34.84 -14.51 17.76
N ASN A 62 -34.83 -15.52 18.62
CA ASN A 62 -33.67 -15.80 19.47
C ASN A 62 -32.55 -16.40 18.61
N CYS A 63 -31.39 -15.76 18.66
CA CYS A 63 -30.16 -16.20 18.00
C CYS A 63 -29.23 -16.82 19.05
N PHE A 64 -28.38 -17.74 18.63
CA PHE A 64 -27.29 -18.24 19.47
C PHE A 64 -26.10 -17.30 19.36
N LYS A 65 -25.42 -17.04 20.49
CA LYS A 65 -24.10 -16.42 20.46
C LYS A 65 -23.08 -17.38 19.83
N PRO A 66 -22.01 -16.89 19.19
CA PRO A 66 -20.96 -17.75 18.65
C PRO A 66 -20.39 -18.73 19.69
N GLU A 67 -20.24 -18.31 20.95
CA GLU A 67 -19.70 -19.14 22.03
C GLU A 67 -20.61 -20.34 22.37
N ALA A 68 -21.89 -20.31 21.98
CA ALA A 68 -22.79 -21.45 22.11
C ALA A 68 -22.27 -22.69 21.37
N PHE A 69 -21.63 -22.49 20.22
CA PHE A 69 -21.20 -23.58 19.34
C PHE A 69 -19.92 -24.27 19.84
N LEU A 70 -19.17 -23.65 20.75
CA LEU A 70 -18.08 -24.30 21.49
C LEU A 70 -18.57 -25.44 22.40
N LEU A 71 -19.88 -25.51 22.69
CA LEU A 71 -20.47 -26.65 23.40
C LEU A 71 -20.64 -27.90 22.52
N LEU A 72 -20.56 -27.75 21.19
CA LEU A 72 -20.74 -28.82 20.21
C LEU A 72 -19.41 -29.34 19.64
N GLY A 73 -18.33 -28.56 19.78
CA GLY A 73 -17.00 -28.94 19.34
C GLY A 73 -16.02 -27.75 19.38
N GLU A 74 -15.01 -27.79 18.52
CA GLU A 74 -13.94 -26.80 18.48
C GLU A 74 -14.13 -25.84 17.31
N GLU A 75 -13.70 -24.59 17.51
CA GLU A 75 -13.56 -23.65 16.41
C GLU A 75 -12.40 -24.07 15.50
N VAL A 76 -12.69 -24.15 14.21
CA VAL A 76 -11.77 -24.58 13.14
C VAL A 76 -11.78 -23.55 12.00
N THR A 77 -12.13 -22.31 12.33
CA THR A 77 -12.21 -21.20 11.36
C THR A 77 -10.88 -21.02 10.63
N ASP A 78 -9.78 -20.96 11.36
CA ASP A 78 -8.44 -20.73 10.83
C ASP A 78 -7.92 -21.91 10.01
N ASP A 79 -8.28 -23.14 10.40
CA ASP A 79 -7.90 -24.35 9.67
C ASP A 79 -8.61 -24.49 8.31
N ILE A 80 -9.80 -23.89 8.16
CA ILE A 80 -10.68 -24.08 6.99
C ILE A 80 -10.66 -22.89 6.05
N ILE A 81 -10.69 -21.67 6.59
CA ILE A 81 -10.67 -20.42 5.82
C ILE A 81 -9.30 -19.76 5.96
N GLY A 82 -8.75 -19.73 7.18
CA GLY A 82 -7.48 -19.09 7.48
C GLY A 82 -7.40 -17.63 7.06
N ASP A 83 -6.19 -17.11 7.11
CA ASP A 83 -5.84 -15.73 6.76
C ASP A 83 -5.40 -15.62 5.28
N SER A 84 -6.19 -16.18 4.35
CA SER A 84 -5.77 -16.35 2.94
C SER A 84 -6.75 -15.82 1.88
N GLY A 85 -7.79 -15.07 2.28
CA GLY A 85 -8.78 -14.56 1.33
C GLY A 85 -9.75 -13.49 1.85
N PHE A 86 -10.80 -13.21 1.06
CA PHE A 86 -11.80 -12.16 1.31
C PHE A 86 -12.21 -12.05 2.78
N GLY A 87 -12.04 -10.87 3.40
CA GLY A 87 -12.34 -10.64 4.82
C GLY A 87 -11.11 -10.56 5.75
N GLU A 88 -9.92 -10.85 5.22
CA GLU A 88 -8.61 -10.60 5.83
C GLU A 88 -8.47 -9.19 6.45
N LYS A 89 -8.06 -9.13 7.72
CA LYS A 89 -7.68 -7.88 8.41
C LYS A 89 -6.27 -7.41 8.03
N GLY A 90 -5.55 -8.13 7.16
CA GLY A 90 -4.14 -7.89 6.80
C GLY A 90 -3.81 -7.95 5.30
N MET A 91 -4.28 -8.92 4.52
CA MET A 91 -3.86 -9.09 3.10
C MET A 91 -4.28 -7.96 2.18
N ALA A 92 -5.38 -7.25 2.44
CA ALA A 92 -5.70 -6.08 1.63
C ALA A 92 -4.69 -4.94 1.88
N LEU A 93 -4.04 -4.86 3.05
CA LEU A 93 -2.91 -3.94 3.25
C LEU A 93 -1.62 -4.54 2.67
N GLU A 94 -1.29 -5.81 2.94
CA GLU A 94 0.00 -6.39 2.50
C GLU A 94 0.09 -6.63 0.98
N LEU A 95 -0.98 -7.04 0.30
CA LEU A 95 -1.00 -7.14 -1.18
C LEU A 95 -1.18 -5.77 -1.86
N ILE A 96 -1.62 -4.74 -1.13
CA ILE A 96 -1.55 -3.35 -1.60
C ILE A 96 -0.13 -2.80 -1.37
N GLU A 97 0.55 -3.18 -0.30
CA GLU A 97 1.93 -2.79 0.01
C GLU A 97 2.96 -3.49 -0.90
N GLU A 98 2.76 -4.76 -1.27
CA GLU A 98 3.62 -5.44 -2.25
C GLU A 98 3.36 -5.00 -3.69
N LYS A 99 2.14 -4.50 -4.00
CA LYS A 99 1.71 -4.23 -5.39
C LYS A 99 1.60 -2.74 -5.74
N LEU A 100 1.56 -1.86 -4.75
CA LEU A 100 1.91 -0.45 -4.91
C LEU A 100 3.22 -0.24 -4.16
N SER A 101 4.30 0.06 -4.88
CA SER A 101 5.37 0.86 -4.27
C SER A 101 4.73 2.15 -3.76
N THR A 102 4.36 2.20 -2.48
CA THR A 102 3.87 3.40 -1.79
C THR A 102 4.99 4.40 -1.55
N ASP A 103 6.21 4.02 -1.91
CA ASP A 103 7.40 4.83 -1.81
C ASP A 103 7.62 5.65 -3.06
N PHE A 104 8.10 6.88 -2.86
CA PHE A 104 8.44 7.80 -3.94
C PHE A 104 9.60 7.26 -4.79
N VAL A 105 10.58 6.66 -4.13
CA VAL A 105 11.73 5.95 -4.68
C VAL A 105 11.61 4.47 -4.31
N ASP A 106 11.65 3.59 -5.31
CA ASP A 106 11.59 2.14 -5.08
C ASP A 106 12.73 1.69 -4.15
N PRO A 107 12.45 0.97 -3.06
CA PRO A 107 13.48 0.43 -2.15
C PRO A 107 14.57 -0.39 -2.86
N LYS A 108 14.24 -1.07 -3.96
CA LYS A 108 15.24 -1.79 -4.78
C LYS A 108 16.28 -0.83 -5.36
N ARG A 109 15.87 0.37 -5.76
CA ARG A 109 16.80 1.37 -6.27
C ARG A 109 17.73 1.89 -5.18
N ILE A 110 17.20 2.11 -3.98
CA ILE A 110 17.99 2.53 -2.82
C ILE A 110 19.05 1.45 -2.50
N ALA A 111 18.63 0.19 -2.45
CA ALA A 111 19.55 -0.94 -2.24
C ALA A 111 20.63 -1.03 -3.33
N GLU A 112 20.28 -0.78 -4.61
CA GLU A 112 21.25 -0.74 -5.70
C GLU A 112 22.29 0.38 -5.53
N ILE A 113 21.90 1.57 -5.06
CA ILE A 113 22.81 2.68 -4.80
C ILE A 113 23.71 2.36 -3.60
N GLN A 114 23.16 1.72 -2.57
CA GLN A 114 23.87 1.43 -1.31
C GLN A 114 25.07 0.50 -1.50
N VAL A 115 25.01 -0.43 -2.45
CA VAL A 115 26.10 -1.39 -2.71
C VAL A 115 27.19 -0.86 -3.65
N ILE A 116 27.02 0.33 -4.21
CA ILE A 116 28.01 0.93 -5.12
C ILE A 116 29.24 1.36 -4.31
N GLN A 117 30.40 0.86 -4.71
CA GLN A 117 31.68 1.35 -4.21
C GLN A 117 32.23 2.38 -5.20
N CYS A 118 32.17 3.66 -4.84
CA CYS A 118 32.72 4.75 -5.63
C CYS A 118 33.79 5.52 -4.85
N GLU A 119 35.00 5.63 -5.39
CA GLU A 119 36.08 6.42 -4.76
C GLU A 119 35.89 7.94 -4.94
N LYS A 120 35.15 8.36 -5.96
CA LYS A 120 35.03 9.77 -6.35
C LYS A 120 33.91 10.53 -5.65
N PHE A 121 32.85 9.84 -5.23
CA PHE A 121 31.66 10.46 -4.66
C PHE A 121 31.18 9.69 -3.44
N ASP A 122 30.89 10.41 -2.36
CA ASP A 122 30.19 9.88 -1.18
C ASP A 122 28.67 9.98 -1.39
N LEU A 123 28.02 8.83 -1.57
CA LEU A 123 26.59 8.72 -1.84
C LEU A 123 25.71 8.72 -0.58
N SER A 124 26.29 8.82 0.62
CA SER A 124 25.55 8.77 1.89
C SER A 124 24.42 9.79 1.94
N ARG A 125 24.68 11.02 1.44
CA ARG A 125 23.66 12.07 1.38
C ARG A 125 22.54 11.76 0.38
N LEU A 126 22.85 11.14 -0.76
CA LEU A 126 21.85 10.75 -1.74
C LEU A 126 20.91 9.68 -1.17
N LEU A 127 21.46 8.70 -0.46
CA LEU A 127 20.69 7.65 0.21
C LEU A 127 19.73 8.25 1.25
N VAL A 128 20.23 9.13 2.12
CA VAL A 128 19.39 9.84 3.10
C VAL A 128 18.26 10.62 2.42
N LEU A 129 18.55 11.34 1.34
CA LEU A 129 17.52 12.08 0.59
C LEU A 129 16.45 11.14 -0.01
N CYS A 130 16.85 9.95 -0.48
CA CYS A 130 15.92 8.94 -1.00
C CYS A 130 15.00 8.37 0.11
N ASP A 131 15.56 8.11 1.28
CA ASP A 131 14.78 7.64 2.43
C ASP A 131 13.83 8.72 2.97
N GLU A 132 14.32 9.96 3.09
CA GLU A 132 13.52 11.09 3.58
C GLU A 132 12.34 11.40 2.65
N ILE A 133 12.54 11.34 1.32
CA ILE A 133 11.43 11.60 0.38
C ILE A 133 10.36 10.52 0.47
N ASN A 134 10.73 9.27 0.75
CA ASN A 134 9.79 8.18 0.97
C ASN A 134 8.97 8.41 2.24
N VAL A 135 9.61 8.81 3.34
CA VAL A 135 8.90 9.18 4.59
C VAL A 135 7.94 10.35 4.34
N ALA A 136 8.40 11.39 3.64
CA ALA A 136 7.58 12.56 3.33
C ALA A 136 6.38 12.20 2.44
N TYR A 137 6.58 11.34 1.44
CA TYR A 137 5.53 10.92 0.51
C TYR A 137 4.47 10.06 1.21
N ARG A 138 4.89 9.05 2.00
CA ARG A 138 3.97 8.22 2.80
C ARG A 138 3.18 9.03 3.84
N SER A 139 3.76 10.13 4.31
CA SER A 139 3.12 11.05 5.26
C SER A 139 2.33 12.17 4.57
N GLU A 140 2.14 12.11 3.25
CA GLU A 140 1.45 13.10 2.43
C GLU A 140 1.99 14.55 2.61
N CYS A 141 3.28 14.68 2.93
CA CYS A 141 3.94 15.98 3.13
C CYS A 141 4.35 16.61 1.79
N VAL A 142 3.37 17.08 1.00
CA VAL A 142 3.55 17.57 -0.38
C VAL A 142 4.70 18.58 -0.52
N LEU A 143 4.77 19.58 0.36
CA LEU A 143 5.81 20.60 0.33
C LEU A 143 7.20 19.99 0.55
N SER A 144 7.33 19.10 1.53
CA SER A 144 8.58 18.40 1.82
C SER A 144 9.03 17.52 0.67
N VAL A 145 8.10 16.79 0.03
CA VAL A 145 8.40 16.01 -1.18
C VAL A 145 8.98 16.90 -2.28
N GLY A 146 8.37 18.06 -2.53
CA GLY A 146 8.88 19.03 -3.49
C GLY A 146 10.26 19.59 -3.12
N MET A 147 10.51 19.87 -1.84
CA MET A 147 11.82 20.36 -1.39
C MET A 147 12.91 19.29 -1.50
N LEU A 148 12.59 18.04 -1.16
CA LEU A 148 13.53 16.91 -1.20
C LEU A 148 13.87 16.51 -2.63
N LEU A 149 12.89 16.41 -3.53
CA LEU A 149 13.15 16.13 -4.94
C LEU A 149 13.98 17.25 -5.58
N ARG A 150 13.72 18.52 -5.22
CA ARG A 150 14.54 19.67 -5.66
C ARG A 150 15.99 19.55 -5.15
N ALA A 151 16.19 19.11 -3.92
CA ALA A 151 17.51 18.88 -3.34
C ALA A 151 18.25 17.73 -4.04
N ILE A 152 17.57 16.63 -4.38
CA ILE A 152 18.13 15.53 -5.17
C ILE A 152 18.59 16.05 -6.54
N MET A 153 17.76 16.84 -7.22
CA MET A 153 18.11 17.43 -8.52
C MET A 153 19.32 18.36 -8.47
N ASP A 154 19.58 19.06 -7.36
CA ASP A 154 20.79 19.88 -7.22
C ASP A 154 22.03 19.07 -6.85
N TYR A 155 21.85 17.95 -6.15
CA TYR A 155 22.95 17.09 -5.71
C TYR A 155 23.52 16.21 -6.83
N VAL A 156 22.65 15.71 -7.72
CA VAL A 156 23.00 14.71 -8.74
C VAL A 156 23.91 15.20 -9.90
N PRO A 157 23.83 16.43 -10.43
CA PRO A 157 24.53 16.81 -11.66
C PRO A 157 26.05 16.56 -11.71
N PRO A 158 26.83 16.79 -10.63
CA PRO A 158 28.26 16.51 -10.62
C PRO A 158 28.62 15.04 -10.89
N ILE A 159 27.74 14.09 -10.54
CA ILE A 159 27.92 12.65 -10.83
C ILE A 159 27.97 12.41 -12.35
N PHE A 160 27.23 13.22 -13.10
CA PHE A 160 27.18 13.19 -14.56
C PHE A 160 28.24 14.11 -15.21
N GLY A 161 29.07 14.79 -14.42
CA GLY A 161 30.07 15.74 -14.92
C GLY A 161 29.51 17.10 -15.35
N PHE A 162 28.31 17.48 -14.89
CA PHE A 162 27.69 18.78 -15.18
C PHE A 162 27.62 19.65 -13.93
N ALA A 163 27.65 20.98 -14.10
CA ALA A 163 27.63 21.92 -12.97
C ALA A 163 26.20 22.17 -12.43
N SER A 164 25.18 21.94 -13.26
CA SER A 164 23.79 22.15 -12.87
C SER A 164 22.84 21.16 -13.52
N PHE A 165 21.65 20.98 -12.93
CA PHE A 165 20.63 20.12 -13.51
C PHE A 165 20.13 20.64 -14.87
N ASN A 166 20.16 21.96 -15.08
CA ASN A 166 19.83 22.55 -16.37
C ASN A 166 20.80 22.11 -17.47
N GLU A 167 22.11 22.10 -17.18
CA GLU A 167 23.12 21.62 -18.11
C GLU A 167 22.96 20.13 -18.38
N LEU A 168 22.72 19.32 -17.33
CA LEU A 168 22.44 17.90 -17.46
C LEU A 168 21.24 17.67 -18.39
N ALA A 169 20.10 18.31 -18.14
CA ALA A 169 18.88 18.12 -18.92
C ALA A 169 19.03 18.48 -20.41
N HIS A 170 19.91 19.42 -20.75
CA HIS A 170 20.12 19.86 -22.14
C HIS A 170 21.21 19.07 -22.86
N ASN A 171 22.24 18.61 -22.15
CA ASN A 171 23.43 18.00 -22.74
C ASN A 171 23.51 16.49 -22.57
N TYR A 172 22.60 15.87 -21.81
CA TYR A 172 22.57 14.42 -21.63
C TYR A 172 22.27 13.68 -22.94
N LYS A 173 23.23 12.88 -23.41
CA LYS A 173 23.13 12.09 -24.66
C LYS A 173 23.15 10.58 -24.44
N ASP A 174 23.68 10.11 -23.31
CA ASP A 174 24.01 8.71 -23.10
C ASP A 174 22.78 7.81 -22.85
N GLY A 175 21.67 8.38 -22.38
CA GLY A 175 20.38 7.69 -22.21
C GLY A 175 19.42 7.81 -23.41
N GLY A 176 19.91 8.30 -24.55
CA GLY A 176 19.08 8.53 -25.74
C GLY A 176 18.07 9.70 -25.60
N ARG A 177 17.25 9.90 -26.65
CA ARG A 177 16.34 11.05 -26.74
C ARG A 177 15.21 11.04 -25.72
N SER A 178 14.84 9.86 -25.20
CA SER A 178 13.77 9.70 -24.21
C SER A 178 14.20 10.20 -22.83
N HIS A 179 15.39 9.82 -22.34
CA HIS A 179 15.86 10.23 -21.02
C HIS A 179 16.09 11.75 -20.96
N GLY A 180 16.65 12.33 -22.03
CA GLY A 180 16.78 13.78 -22.14
C GLY A 180 15.44 14.54 -22.09
N LYS A 181 14.34 13.96 -22.60
CA LYS A 181 13.00 14.57 -22.47
C LYS A 181 12.49 14.53 -21.03
N LEU A 182 12.72 13.44 -20.32
CA LEU A 182 12.31 13.29 -18.91
C LEU A 182 13.09 14.25 -18.00
N PHE A 183 14.41 14.39 -18.21
CA PHE A 183 15.22 15.36 -17.47
C PHE A 183 14.79 16.80 -17.75
N LYS A 184 14.41 17.11 -19.00
CA LYS A 184 13.79 18.41 -19.31
C LYS A 184 12.43 18.60 -18.64
N ASN A 185 11.64 17.54 -18.47
CA ASN A 185 10.38 17.62 -17.73
C ASN A 185 10.64 17.97 -16.25
N LEU A 186 11.58 17.27 -15.60
CA LEU A 186 12.00 17.62 -14.23
C LEU A 186 12.50 19.07 -14.13
N GLN A 187 13.36 19.49 -15.06
CA GLN A 187 13.94 20.83 -15.05
C GLN A 187 12.92 21.95 -15.30
N ASN A 188 11.97 21.75 -16.23
CA ASN A 188 11.06 22.82 -16.65
C ASN A 188 9.72 22.80 -15.91
N SER A 189 9.20 21.62 -15.59
CA SER A 189 7.90 21.46 -14.93
C SER A 189 8.08 21.46 -13.43
N PHE A 190 8.79 20.46 -12.90
CA PHE A 190 8.90 20.28 -11.46
C PHE A 190 9.65 21.43 -10.78
N ARG A 191 10.76 21.91 -11.35
CA ARG A 191 11.53 23.01 -10.75
C ARG A 191 10.67 24.24 -10.49
N ASN A 192 9.84 24.64 -11.46
CA ASN A 192 8.96 25.80 -11.32
C ASN A 192 7.90 25.57 -10.23
N THR A 193 7.40 24.35 -10.09
CA THR A 193 6.47 23.97 -9.01
C THR A 193 7.15 24.05 -7.64
N ALA A 194 8.34 23.47 -7.49
CA ALA A 194 9.11 23.47 -6.24
C ALA A 194 9.58 24.87 -5.84
N ASP A 195 10.08 25.67 -6.78
CA ASP A 195 10.47 27.06 -6.55
C ASP A 195 9.25 27.90 -6.11
N GLY A 196 8.06 27.61 -6.66
CA GLY A 196 6.80 28.19 -6.20
C GLY A 196 6.53 27.91 -4.73
N TYR A 197 6.74 26.67 -4.26
CA TYR A 197 6.56 26.29 -2.86
C TYR A 197 7.56 26.96 -1.89
N LEU A 198 8.77 27.27 -2.38
CA LEU A 198 9.85 27.85 -1.57
C LEU A 198 9.85 29.38 -1.55
N HIS A 199 9.41 30.02 -2.62
CA HIS A 199 9.63 31.45 -2.85
C HIS A 199 8.36 32.29 -2.90
N THR A 200 7.17 31.68 -2.94
CA THR A 200 5.93 32.47 -2.90
C THR A 200 5.64 33.00 -1.49
N GLN A 201 5.21 34.26 -1.42
CA GLN A 201 4.76 34.89 -0.18
C GLN A 201 3.29 34.57 0.08
N ALA A 202 2.87 34.66 1.36
CA ALA A 202 1.49 34.44 1.76
C ALA A 202 0.51 35.35 1.00
N ARG A 203 -0.56 34.76 0.45
CA ARG A 203 -1.60 35.45 -0.34
C ARG A 203 -2.92 35.50 0.42
N LYS A 204 -3.81 36.42 0.03
CA LYS A 204 -5.17 36.57 0.62
C LYS A 204 -6.01 35.29 0.52
N LYS A 205 -5.79 34.48 -0.51
CA LYS A 205 -6.33 33.14 -0.69
C LYS A 205 -5.21 32.28 -1.23
N ASP A 206 -4.92 31.19 -0.55
CA ASP A 206 -3.92 30.23 -0.99
C ASP A 206 -4.56 28.88 -1.28
N SER A 207 -3.99 28.18 -2.25
CA SER A 207 -4.40 26.83 -2.62
C SER A 207 -3.48 25.83 -1.93
N ILE A 208 -4.07 24.85 -1.24
CA ILE A 208 -3.30 23.76 -0.62
C ILE A 208 -2.74 22.87 -1.73
N PRO A 209 -1.42 22.61 -1.77
CA PRO A 209 -0.83 21.70 -2.73
C PRO A 209 -1.37 20.28 -2.61
N LEU A 210 -1.50 19.59 -3.74
CA LEU A 210 -1.94 18.20 -3.81
C LEU A 210 -0.79 17.29 -4.27
N MET A 211 -0.81 16.02 -3.85
CA MET A 211 0.21 15.02 -4.23
C MET A 211 0.44 14.92 -5.74
N LYS A 212 -0.61 15.10 -6.55
CA LYS A 212 -0.54 15.12 -8.02
C LYS A 212 0.42 16.17 -8.59
N GLN A 213 0.72 17.23 -7.83
CA GLN A 213 1.62 18.30 -8.27
C GLN A 213 3.10 17.94 -8.08
N VAL A 214 3.41 16.89 -7.32
CA VAL A 214 4.77 16.39 -7.08
C VAL A 214 4.97 14.96 -7.60
N ASP A 215 4.04 14.48 -8.44
CA ASP A 215 4.07 13.14 -9.04
C ASP A 215 5.10 13.05 -10.19
N TYR A 216 6.37 12.86 -9.81
CA TYR A 216 7.51 12.70 -10.72
C TYR A 216 8.33 11.45 -10.39
N GLN A 217 7.68 10.42 -9.81
CA GLN A 217 8.34 9.17 -9.38
C GLN A 217 9.06 8.49 -10.55
N SER A 218 8.43 8.48 -11.74
CA SER A 218 8.98 7.82 -12.93
C SER A 218 10.25 8.49 -13.44
N GLU A 219 10.27 9.82 -13.47
CA GLU A 219 11.41 10.60 -13.90
C GLU A 219 12.57 10.52 -12.91
N LEU A 220 12.27 10.53 -11.61
CA LEU A 220 13.28 10.36 -10.59
C LEU A 220 13.88 8.95 -10.64
N ASP A 221 13.07 7.90 -10.81
CA ASP A 221 13.60 6.55 -10.95
C ASP A 221 14.55 6.48 -12.16
N ILE A 222 14.18 7.05 -13.30
CA ILE A 222 15.08 7.05 -14.47
C ILE A 222 16.36 7.85 -14.20
N LEU A 223 16.30 8.96 -13.46
CA LEU A 223 17.51 9.69 -13.05
C LEU A 223 18.43 8.83 -12.18
N LEU A 224 17.87 8.16 -11.16
CA LEU A 224 18.62 7.32 -10.24
C LEU A 224 19.18 6.06 -10.93
N SER A 225 18.52 5.53 -11.97
CA SER A 225 19.04 4.36 -12.70
C SER A 225 20.27 4.72 -13.49
N GLU A 226 20.30 5.93 -14.06
CA GLU A 226 21.46 6.46 -14.74
C GLU A 226 22.60 6.77 -13.76
N VAL A 227 22.31 7.25 -12.55
CA VAL A 227 23.32 7.37 -11.47
C VAL A 227 23.96 6.01 -11.20
N VAL A 228 23.14 4.97 -11.01
CA VAL A 228 23.63 3.61 -10.78
C VAL A 228 24.47 3.12 -11.97
N ARG A 229 24.05 3.37 -13.21
CA ARG A 229 24.78 2.98 -14.42
C ARG A 229 26.13 3.66 -14.56
N ILE A 230 26.25 4.93 -14.17
CA ILE A 230 27.49 5.71 -14.30
C ILE A 230 28.52 5.32 -13.23
N LEU A 231 28.04 4.90 -12.05
CA LEU A 231 28.88 4.63 -10.89
C LEU A 231 29.22 3.14 -10.67
N LYS A 232 28.47 2.22 -11.28
CA LYS A 232 28.86 0.80 -11.41
C LYS A 232 29.99 0.64 -12.43
#